data_AF-W1XBI1-F1
#
_entry.id   AF-W1XBI1-F1
#
_cell.length_a   1.000
_cell.length_b   1.000
_cell.length_c   1.000
_cell.angle_alpha   90.00
_cell.angle_beta   90.00
_cell.angle_gamma   90.00
#
_symmetry.space_group_name_H-M   'P 1'
#
loop_
_entity.id
_entity.type
_entity.pdbx_description
1 polymer ?
#
loop_
_entity_poly.entity_id
_entity_poly.type
_entity_poly.pdbx_seq_one_letter_code
_entity_poly.pdbx_strand_id
1 'polypeptide(L)'
;VSHLLKSNCLITHQPDWGSIQIQYRGRQIDREKLLRYLVSFRHHNEFHEQCVERIFNDLLRFCQPEKLSVYARYTRRGGLDINPWRSNSDFVPSTTRLVRQ
;
A
#
# COMPACT_ATOMS: atom_id res chain seq x y z
N VAL A 1 8.11 -1.46 -6.46
CA VAL A 1 8.00 -0.86 -5.11
C VAL A 1 7.93 0.64 -5.26
N SER A 2 7.13 1.32 -4.42
CA SER A 2 7.12 2.78 -4.31
C SER A 2 7.33 3.18 -2.84
N HIS A 3 8.12 4.23 -2.60
CA HIS A 3 8.35 4.80 -1.27
C HIS A 3 7.56 6.09 -1.02
N LEU A 4 6.65 6.42 -1.93
CA LEU A 4 5.92 7.69 -1.96
C LEU A 4 4.49 7.60 -1.39
N LEU A 5 4.11 6.45 -0.82
CA LEU A 5 2.80 6.30 -0.21
C LEU A 5 2.74 7.19 1.03
N LYS A 6 1.77 8.10 1.02
CA LYS A 6 1.43 8.95 2.15
C LYS A 6 -0.07 9.07 2.23
N SER A 7 -0.62 8.90 3.42
CA SER A 7 -2.02 9.20 3.78
C SER A 7 -2.03 10.04 5.06
N ASN A 8 -3.20 10.31 5.60
CA ASN A 8 -3.36 10.90 6.92
C ASN A 8 -4.09 9.91 7.83
N CYS A 9 -3.70 9.89 9.10
CA CYS A 9 -4.38 9.11 10.11
C CYS A 9 -5.81 9.65 10.27
N LEU A 10 -6.80 8.76 10.20
CA LEU A 10 -8.22 9.13 10.25
C LEU A 10 -8.60 9.94 11.50
N ILE A 11 -7.98 9.63 12.64
CA ILE A 11 -8.33 10.23 13.94
C ILE A 11 -7.55 11.52 14.21
N THR A 12 -6.25 11.52 13.89
CA THR A 12 -5.34 12.62 14.30
C THR A 12 -5.01 13.58 13.16
N HIS A 13 -5.35 13.24 11.92
CA HIS A 13 -4.98 13.95 10.69
C HIS A 13 -3.48 14.13 10.44
N GLN A 14 -2.63 13.62 11.34
CA GLN A 14 -1.19 13.60 11.15
C GLN A 14 -0.82 12.72 9.95
N PRO A 15 0.31 12.98 9.28
CA PRO A 15 0.74 12.23 8.11
C PRO A 15 1.20 10.80 8.44
N ASP A 16 0.83 9.85 7.59
CA ASP A 16 1.28 8.46 7.62
C ASP A 16 2.20 8.19 6.43
N TRP A 17 3.42 7.75 6.70
CA TRP A 17 4.41 7.46 5.66
C TRP A 17 4.54 5.96 5.47
N GLY A 18 4.52 5.52 4.22
CA GLY A 18 4.64 4.10 3.88
C GLY A 18 5.50 3.83 2.66
N SER A 19 6.01 2.61 2.59
CA SER A 19 6.47 2.02 1.33
C SER A 19 5.51 0.92 0.93
N ILE A 20 5.22 0.80 -0.36
CA ILE A 20 4.28 -0.18 -0.90
C ILE A 20 4.94 -1.05 -1.98
N GLN A 21 4.77 -2.36 -1.83
CA GLN A 21 5.13 -3.38 -2.79
C GLN A 21 3.85 -3.95 -3.39
N ILE A 22 3.78 -3.93 -4.71
CA ILE A 22 2.69 -4.54 -5.48
C ILE A 22 3.32 -5.62 -6.35
N GLN A 23 2.98 -6.87 -6.07
CA GLN A 23 3.37 -8.03 -6.85
C GLN A 23 2.12 -8.54 -7.59
N TYR A 24 2.23 -8.79 -8.89
CA TYR A 24 1.09 -9.24 -9.66
C TYR A 24 1.51 -10.12 -10.84
N ARG A 25 0.54 -10.90 -11.35
CA ARG A 25 0.59 -11.60 -12.63
C ARG A 25 -0.65 -11.21 -13.42
N GLY A 26 -0.48 -10.85 -14.69
CA GLY A 26 -1.57 -10.42 -15.57
C GLY A 26 -1.09 -9.36 -16.57
N ARG A 27 -2.03 -8.57 -17.11
CA ARG A 27 -1.72 -7.48 -18.04
C ARG A 27 -0.82 -6.44 -17.36
N GLN A 28 0.14 -5.91 -18.12
CA GLN A 28 1.07 -4.91 -17.59
C GLN A 28 0.31 -3.65 -17.13
N ILE A 29 0.46 -3.33 -15.85
CA ILE A 29 -0.09 -2.11 -15.26
C ILE A 29 0.79 -0.91 -15.68
N ASP A 30 0.13 0.15 -16.12
CA ASP A 30 0.77 1.42 -16.47
C ASP A 30 1.40 2.06 -15.21
N ARG A 31 2.72 2.26 -15.25
CA ARG A 31 3.49 2.75 -14.11
C ARG A 31 3.18 4.20 -13.74
N GLU A 32 2.89 5.05 -14.72
CA GLU A 32 2.57 6.46 -14.46
C GLU A 32 1.20 6.58 -13.80
N LYS A 33 0.19 5.88 -14.34
CA LYS A 33 -1.15 5.86 -13.75
C LYS A 33 -1.15 5.29 -12.34
N LEU A 34 -0.40 4.20 -12.13
CA LEU A 34 -0.24 3.61 -10.80
C LEU A 34 0.41 4.59 -9.83
N LEU A 35 1.45 5.31 -10.26
CA LEU A 35 2.12 6.29 -9.42
C LEU A 35 1.18 7.45 -9.06
N ARG A 36 0.45 8.00 -10.04
CA ARG A 36 -0.54 9.06 -9.82
C ARG A 36 -1.61 8.62 -8.83
N TYR A 37 -2.10 7.38 -8.98
CA TYR A 37 -3.05 6.77 -8.05
C TYR A 37 -2.48 6.66 -6.63
N LEU A 38 -1.26 6.15 -6.45
CA LEU A 38 -0.64 6.07 -5.11
C LEU A 38 -0.39 7.45 -4.49
N VAL A 39 -0.01 8.45 -5.30
CA VAL A 39 0.21 9.82 -4.84
C VAL A 39 -1.11 10.52 -4.50
N SER A 40 -2.24 10.13 -5.10
CA SER A 40 -3.52 10.76 -4.78
C SER A 40 -3.92 10.57 -3.31
N PHE A 41 -3.47 9.49 -2.65
CA PHE A 41 -3.69 9.23 -1.22
C PHE A 41 -3.13 10.31 -0.29
N ARG A 42 -2.27 11.22 -0.78
CA ARG A 42 -1.54 12.22 0.01
C ARG A 42 -2.42 13.04 0.96
N HIS A 43 -3.68 13.28 0.60
CA HIS A 43 -4.63 14.04 1.42
C HIS A 43 -5.82 13.21 1.92
N HIS A 44 -5.80 11.89 1.74
CA HIS A 44 -6.86 10.99 2.20
C HIS A 44 -6.67 10.59 3.67
N ASN A 45 -7.79 10.52 4.39
CA ASN A 45 -7.84 10.09 5.80
C ASN A 45 -8.30 8.62 5.86
N GLU A 46 -7.41 7.68 6.16
CA GLU A 46 -7.70 6.24 6.23
C GLU A 46 -6.74 5.54 7.20
N PHE A 47 -7.17 4.43 7.81
CA PHE A 47 -6.24 3.54 8.52
C PHE A 47 -5.33 2.79 7.54
N HIS A 48 -4.17 2.31 8.01
CA HIS A 48 -3.16 1.65 7.19
C HIS A 48 -3.73 0.40 6.49
N GLU A 49 -4.53 -0.37 7.22
CA GLU A 49 -5.18 -1.59 6.77
C GLU A 49 -6.20 -1.29 5.68
N GLN A 50 -7.05 -0.28 5.89
CA GLN A 50 -8.06 0.16 4.92
C GLN A 50 -7.43 0.70 3.64
N CYS A 51 -6.34 1.46 3.77
CA CYS A 51 -5.59 1.96 2.62
C CYS A 51 -5.07 0.82 1.73
N VAL A 52 -4.48 -0.23 2.32
CA VAL A 52 -4.01 -1.40 1.57
C VAL A 52 -5.15 -2.21 0.96
N GLU A 53 -6.25 -2.41 1.69
CA GLU A 53 -7.45 -3.08 1.18
C GLU A 53 -8.04 -2.35 -0.01
N ARG A 54 -8.11 -1.02 0.07
CA ARG A 54 -8.58 -0.17 -1.02
C ARG A 54 -7.69 -0.29 -2.26
N ILE A 55 -6.37 -0.18 -2.08
CA ILE A 55 -5.41 -0.35 -3.18
C ILE A 55 -5.54 -1.73 -3.82
N PHE A 56 -5.67 -2.78 -3.01
CA PHE A 56 -5.88 -4.13 -3.51
C PHE A 56 -7.16 -4.25 -4.35
N ASN A 57 -8.29 -3.78 -3.83
CA ASN A 57 -9.58 -3.87 -4.53
C ASN A 57 -9.65 -3.00 -5.79
N ASP A 58 -9.08 -1.79 -5.75
CA ASP A 58 -9.02 -0.91 -6.92
C ASP A 58 -8.17 -1.55 -8.03
N LEU A 59 -7.00 -2.11 -7.71
CA LEU A 59 -6.17 -2.81 -8.70
C LEU A 59 -6.85 -4.07 -9.23
N LEU A 60 -7.54 -4.83 -8.37
CA LEU A 60 -8.29 -6.01 -8.80
C LEU A 60 -9.39 -5.63 -9.79
N ARG A 61 -10.13 -4.55 -9.52
CA ARG A 61 -11.23 -4.05 -10.35
C ARG A 61 -10.77 -3.46 -11.69
N PHE A 62 -9.78 -2.56 -11.64
CA PHE A 62 -9.39 -1.75 -12.81
C PHE A 62 -8.29 -2.40 -13.65
N CYS A 63 -7.43 -3.21 -13.05
CA CYS A 63 -6.32 -3.86 -13.76
C CYS A 63 -6.57 -5.36 -14.03
N GLN A 64 -7.52 -5.97 -13.32
CA GLN A 64 -7.92 -7.38 -13.48
C GLN A 64 -6.73 -8.36 -13.55
N PRO A 65 -5.76 -8.28 -12.62
CA PRO A 65 -4.66 -9.24 -12.57
C PRO A 65 -5.17 -10.64 -12.18
N GLU A 66 -4.51 -11.68 -12.71
CA GLU A 66 -4.76 -13.07 -12.31
C GLU A 66 -4.33 -13.32 -10.86
N LYS A 67 -3.17 -12.79 -10.48
CA LYS A 67 -2.63 -12.83 -9.12
C LYS A 67 -2.24 -11.44 -8.68
N LEU A 68 -2.52 -11.08 -7.44
CA LEU A 68 -2.21 -9.78 -6.86
C LEU A 68 -1.86 -9.95 -5.38
N SER A 69 -0.77 -9.32 -4.97
CA SER A 69 -0.38 -9.13 -3.58
C SER A 69 0.03 -7.68 -3.39
N VAL A 70 -0.59 -7.01 -2.43
CA VAL A 70 -0.29 -5.63 -2.04
C VAL A 70 0.20 -5.66 -0.61
N TYR A 71 1.41 -5.16 -0.38
CA TYR A 71 2.05 -5.12 0.92
C TYR A 71 2.57 -3.72 1.19
N ALA A 72 2.07 -3.08 2.25
CA ALA A 72 2.58 -1.80 2.72
C ALA A 72 3.30 -1.95 4.06
N ARG A 73 4.31 -1.10 4.24
CA ARG A 73 5.12 -1.01 5.45
C ARG A 73 5.18 0.44 5.88
N TYR A 74 4.46 0.76 6.96
CA TYR A 74 4.36 2.13 7.47
C TYR A 74 5.43 2.42 8.50
N THR A 75 5.76 3.70 8.66
CA THR A 75 6.61 4.18 9.76
C THR A 75 5.84 4.13 11.07
N ARG A 76 6.54 3.87 12.19
CA ARG A 76 5.91 3.72 13.50
C ARG A 76 5.19 4.99 13.99
N ARG A 77 4.13 4.79 14.77
CA ARG A 77 3.51 5.78 15.65
C ARG A 77 3.44 5.23 17.07
N GLY A 78 3.83 6.04 18.06
CA GLY A 78 3.85 5.58 19.46
C GLY A 78 4.72 4.33 19.70
N GLY A 79 5.78 4.15 18.89
CA GLY A 79 6.68 3.01 19.00
C GLY A 79 6.25 1.74 18.26
N LEU A 80 5.05 1.71 17.65
CA LEU A 80 4.52 0.56 16.92
C LEU A 80 4.30 0.90 15.45
N ASP A 81 4.70 0.00 14.55
CA ASP A 81 4.37 0.08 13.13
C ASP A 81 3.33 -0.98 12.73
N ILE A 82 2.66 -0.74 11.61
CA ILE A 82 1.71 -1.69 11.03
C ILE A 82 2.13 -1.96 9.60
N ASN A 83 2.22 -3.25 9.26
CA ASN A 83 2.70 -3.73 7.97
C ASN A 83 1.61 -4.56 7.27
N PRO A 84 0.50 -3.94 6.83
CA PRO A 84 -0.62 -4.68 6.26
C PRO A 84 -0.28 -5.25 4.88
N TRP A 85 -0.67 -6.49 4.66
CA TRP A 85 -0.64 -7.12 3.35
C TRP A 85 -2.00 -7.76 3.02
N ARG A 86 -2.31 -7.82 1.72
CA ARG A 86 -3.47 -8.50 1.13
C ARG A 86 -3.09 -9.19 -0.15
N SER A 87 -3.61 -10.39 -0.36
CA SER A 87 -3.28 -11.24 -1.51
C SER A 87 -4.43 -12.16 -1.88
N ASN A 88 -4.60 -12.42 -3.18
CA ASN A 88 -5.48 -13.49 -3.69
C ASN A 88 -4.71 -14.79 -4.05
N SER A 89 -3.44 -14.87 -3.67
CA SER A 89 -2.57 -16.01 -3.93
C SER A 89 -1.57 -16.19 -2.78
N ASP A 90 -0.85 -17.31 -2.76
CA ASP A 90 0.19 -17.55 -1.76
C ASP A 90 1.22 -16.42 -1.76
N PHE A 91 1.35 -15.75 -0.63
CA PHE A 91 2.24 -14.62 -0.45
C PHE A 91 2.84 -14.66 0.95
N VAL A 92 4.18 -14.62 1.01
CA VAL A 92 4.92 -14.55 2.28
C VAL A 92 5.64 -13.20 2.30
N PRO A 93 5.21 -12.24 3.13
CA PRO A 93 5.89 -10.96 3.23
C PRO A 93 7.27 -11.12 3.90
N SER A 94 8.27 -10.39 3.42
CA SER A 94 9.51 -10.21 4.18
C SER A 94 9.21 -9.45 5.48
N THR A 95 9.80 -9.87 6.59
CA THR A 95 9.64 -9.20 7.89
C THR A 95 10.74 -8.17 8.19
N THR A 96 11.77 -8.05 7.35
CA THR A 96 12.91 -7.14 7.57
C THR A 96 12.51 -5.66 7.49
N ARG A 97 12.80 -4.88 8.54
CA ARG A 97 12.52 -3.43 8.55
C ARG A 97 13.10 -2.69 7.34
N LEU A 98 12.36 -1.71 6.84
CA LEU A 98 12.87 -0.75 5.84
C LEU A 98 13.55 0.45 6.52
N VAL A 99 14.28 1.25 5.72
CA VAL A 99 15.11 2.39 6.18
C VAL A 99 14.36 3.40 7.07
N ARG A 100 13.06 3.60 6.86
CA ARG A 100 12.25 4.60 7.59
C ARG A 100 11.42 4.01 8.74
N GLN A 101 11.42 2.69 8.95
CA GLN A 101 10.55 2.03 9.93
C GLN A 101 11.07 2.13 11.37
#